data_AF-A0A9W5K315-F1
#
_entry.id   AF-A0A9W5K315-F1
#
_cell.length_a   1.000
_cell.length_b   1.000
_cell.length_c   1.000
_cell.angle_alpha   90.00
_cell.angle_beta   90.00
_cell.angle_gamma   90.00
#
_symmetry.space_group_name_H-M   'P 1'
#
loop_
_entity.id
_entity.type
_entity.pdbx_description
1 polymer ?
#
loop_
_entity_poly.entity_id
_entity_poly.type
_entity_poly.pdbx_seq_one_letter_code
_entity_poly.pdbx_strand_id
1 'polypeptide(L)'
;MNPLFLYLYKCNRKKIAVFYSGFIIISLLLLFSTIGLSRVLPPFIKDLVLLIYLIIIGIAAFLLLLIALPSFNKILKNSMIRYTAIPTQKYIYTNLLFFTLMFIILLGIGLIFSYYFSQSLYDGKVIGYNPSLYGGEVTGEFRQEYHKLYSYGIFQHIFAFLLWGIDFMSILISCYFIIAIIRLFPVKSWMSKIILFIIFVAIFSTIQTIVMNVLSKLEKYAVTIKSSGFMDKNDFFDTSFYPIEDFTILGLCFTCLLIIVLVAITGRIINKKLEI
;
A
#
# COMPACT_ATOMS: atom_id res chain seq x y z
N MET A 1 8.31 -23.31 10.88
CA MET A 1 8.22 -22.34 9.78
C MET A 1 7.68 -23.06 8.55
N ASN A 2 6.54 -22.63 7.99
CA ASN A 2 5.91 -23.34 6.86
C ASN A 2 6.92 -23.44 5.68
N PRO A 3 7.21 -24.64 5.13
CA PRO A 3 8.22 -24.84 4.08
C PRO A 3 8.01 -23.93 2.85
N LEU A 4 6.77 -23.53 2.57
CA LEU A 4 6.44 -22.60 1.50
C LEU A 4 6.95 -21.18 1.75
N PHE A 5 6.86 -20.70 3.00
CA PHE A 5 7.43 -19.41 3.38
C PHE A 5 8.95 -19.40 3.25
N LEU A 6 9.61 -20.49 3.69
CA LEU A 6 11.05 -20.62 3.56
C LEU A 6 11.48 -20.64 2.09
N TYR A 7 10.72 -21.32 1.23
CA TYR A 7 10.95 -21.34 -0.21
C TYR A 7 10.81 -19.95 -0.84
N LEU A 8 9.72 -19.23 -0.55
CA LEU A 8 9.48 -17.86 -1.03
C LEU A 8 10.60 -16.90 -0.60
N TYR A 9 11.00 -17.00 0.67
CA TYR A 9 12.12 -16.22 1.20
C TYR A 9 13.42 -16.55 0.48
N LYS A 10 13.80 -17.83 0.35
CA LYS A 10 15.03 -18.23 -0.37
C LYS A 10 15.04 -17.77 -1.83
N CYS A 11 13.91 -17.83 -2.52
CA CYS A 11 13.79 -17.42 -3.93
C CYS A 11 14.00 -15.91 -4.11
N ASN A 12 13.55 -15.10 -3.15
CA ASN A 12 13.57 -13.64 -3.24
C ASN A 12 14.64 -12.97 -2.36
N ARG A 13 15.38 -13.73 -1.53
CA ARG A 13 16.29 -13.22 -0.48
C ARG A 13 17.19 -12.07 -0.94
N LYS A 14 17.89 -12.24 -2.07
CA LYS A 14 18.80 -11.21 -2.60
C LYS A 14 18.05 -9.93 -2.98
N LYS A 15 16.91 -10.06 -3.66
CA LYS A 15 16.07 -8.91 -4.07
C LYS A 15 15.52 -8.17 -2.85
N ILE A 16 15.06 -8.92 -1.87
CA ILE A 16 14.53 -8.40 -0.61
C ILE A 16 15.62 -7.63 0.15
N ALA A 17 16.82 -8.21 0.28
CA ALA A 17 17.93 -7.56 0.96
C ALA A 17 18.30 -6.23 0.29
N VAL A 18 18.49 -6.24 -1.04
CA VAL A 18 18.82 -5.03 -1.81
C VAL A 18 17.71 -3.97 -1.71
N PHE A 19 16.46 -4.39 -1.76
CA PHE A 19 15.29 -3.51 -1.65
C PHE A 19 15.26 -2.78 -0.30
N TYR A 20 15.30 -3.51 0.81
CA TYR A 20 15.27 -2.88 2.14
C TYR A 20 16.54 -2.11 2.46
N SER A 21 17.72 -2.60 2.07
CA SER A 21 18.97 -1.85 2.27
C SER A 21 18.94 -0.54 1.50
N GLY A 22 18.49 -0.55 0.25
CA GLY A 22 18.35 0.66 -0.56
C GLY A 22 17.37 1.65 0.06
N PHE A 23 16.19 1.18 0.48
CA PHE A 23 15.19 2.02 1.15
C PHE A 23 15.73 2.67 2.43
N ILE A 24 16.40 1.89 3.29
CA ILE A 24 16.98 2.38 4.55
C ILE A 24 18.10 3.39 4.27
N ILE A 25 19.00 3.11 3.34
CA ILE A 25 20.13 4.02 2.99
C ILE A 25 19.60 5.35 2.46
N ILE A 26 18.64 5.33 1.52
CA ILE A 26 18.03 6.55 0.97
C ILE A 26 17.33 7.34 2.07
N SER A 27 16.57 6.67 2.94
CA SER A 27 15.86 7.29 4.06
C SER A 27 16.82 7.94 5.05
N LEU A 28 17.93 7.26 5.41
CA LEU A 28 18.97 7.79 6.28
C LEU A 28 19.67 9.00 5.66
N LEU A 29 20.02 8.94 4.38
CA LEU A 29 20.71 10.02 3.68
C LEU A 29 19.84 11.29 3.65
N LEU A 30 18.55 11.14 3.37
CA LEU A 30 17.57 12.22 3.43
C LEU A 30 17.41 12.77 4.86
N LEU A 31 17.38 11.89 5.87
CA LEU A 31 17.25 12.27 7.28
C LEU A 31 18.49 13.05 7.78
N PHE A 32 19.70 12.59 7.47
CA PHE A 32 20.91 13.31 7.88
C PHE A 32 21.04 14.66 7.17
N SER A 33 20.67 14.73 5.89
CA SER A 33 20.63 16.00 5.15
C SER A 33 19.66 16.99 5.79
N THR A 34 18.46 16.55 6.17
CA THR A 34 17.48 17.41 6.84
C THR A 34 17.91 17.85 8.23
N ILE A 35 18.45 16.95 9.06
CA ILE A 35 18.92 17.31 10.41
C ILE A 35 20.02 18.38 10.34
N GLY A 36 20.99 18.21 9.44
CA GLY A 36 22.12 19.15 9.31
C GLY A 36 21.74 20.54 8.82
N LEU A 37 20.66 20.65 8.03
CA LEU A 37 20.19 21.92 7.44
C LEU A 37 18.90 22.46 8.09
N SER A 38 18.31 21.72 9.04
CA SER A 38 16.99 21.97 9.62
C SER A 38 16.80 23.38 10.18
N ARG A 39 17.83 24.00 10.76
CA ARG A 39 17.75 25.36 11.33
C ARG A 39 17.77 26.48 10.29
N VAL A 40 18.27 26.21 9.08
CA VAL A 40 18.50 27.21 8.04
C VAL A 40 17.48 27.07 6.89
N LEU A 41 16.83 25.91 6.78
CA LEU A 41 15.86 25.62 5.73
C LEU A 41 14.59 26.48 5.86
N PRO A 42 14.12 27.09 4.75
CA PRO A 42 12.79 27.73 4.71
C PRO A 42 11.68 26.71 4.99
N PRO A 43 10.54 27.12 5.60
CA PRO A 43 9.40 26.24 5.86
C PRO A 43 8.94 25.45 4.63
N PHE A 44 8.78 26.11 3.48
CA PHE A 44 8.39 25.45 2.23
C PHE A 44 9.30 24.27 1.83
N ILE A 45 10.63 24.43 1.97
CA ILE A 45 11.57 23.35 1.60
C ILE A 45 11.42 22.16 2.55
N LYS A 46 11.19 22.42 3.84
CA LYS A 46 10.98 21.36 4.82
C LYS A 46 9.68 20.56 4.53
N ASP A 47 8.61 21.21 4.06
CA ASP A 47 7.37 20.53 3.63
C ASP A 47 7.60 19.69 2.35
N LEU A 48 8.33 20.26 1.39
CA LEU A 48 8.72 19.57 0.16
C LEU A 48 9.54 18.30 0.44
N VAL A 49 10.43 18.31 1.44
CA VAL A 49 11.18 17.11 1.83
C VAL A 49 10.28 16.03 2.41
N LEU A 50 9.30 16.39 3.25
CA LEU A 50 8.32 15.43 3.76
C LEU A 50 7.47 14.82 2.63
N LEU A 51 7.05 15.64 1.65
CA LEU A 51 6.34 15.16 0.47
C LEU A 51 7.19 14.18 -0.35
N ILE A 52 8.46 14.52 -0.60
CA ILE A 52 9.42 13.62 -1.29
C ILE A 52 9.54 12.31 -0.51
N TYR A 53 9.63 12.37 0.81
CA TYR A 53 9.74 11.16 1.63
C TYR A 53 8.50 10.26 1.52
N LEU A 54 7.31 10.84 1.51
CA LEU A 54 6.06 10.11 1.28
C LEU A 54 6.02 9.46 -0.11
N ILE A 55 6.47 10.17 -1.14
CA ILE A 55 6.62 9.63 -2.50
C ILE A 55 7.61 8.45 -2.51
N ILE A 56 8.72 8.52 -1.76
CA ILE A 56 9.69 7.41 -1.65
C ILE A 56 9.04 6.17 -1.03
N ILE A 57 8.21 6.32 0.02
CA ILE A 57 7.44 5.20 0.59
C ILE A 57 6.50 4.61 -0.46
N GLY A 58 5.78 5.45 -1.20
CA GLY A 58 4.87 5.02 -2.28
C GLY A 58 5.59 4.26 -3.41
N ILE A 59 6.74 4.75 -3.87
CA ILE A 59 7.58 4.08 -4.86
C ILE A 59 8.08 2.74 -4.32
N ALA A 60 8.50 2.68 -3.05
CA ALA A 60 8.95 1.44 -2.42
C ALA A 60 7.83 0.40 -2.33
N ALA A 61 6.61 0.82 -1.96
CA ALA A 61 5.41 -0.03 -1.97
C ALA A 61 5.14 -0.61 -3.37
N PHE A 62 5.22 0.24 -4.40
CA PHE A 62 5.04 -0.18 -5.79
C PHE A 62 6.14 -1.14 -6.28
N LEU A 63 7.40 -0.88 -5.92
CA LEU A 63 8.50 -1.79 -6.23
C LEU A 63 8.31 -3.17 -5.56
N LEU A 64 7.75 -3.21 -4.36
CA LEU A 64 7.44 -4.45 -3.66
C LEU A 64 6.34 -5.25 -4.40
N LEU A 65 5.31 -4.57 -4.92
CA LEU A 65 4.33 -5.17 -5.84
C LEU A 65 5.02 -5.76 -7.08
N LEU A 66 5.95 -5.03 -7.72
CA LEU A 66 6.71 -5.50 -8.87
C LEU A 66 7.64 -6.69 -8.57
N ILE A 67 8.10 -6.86 -7.33
CA ILE A 67 8.85 -8.07 -6.91
C ILE A 67 7.89 -9.27 -6.73
N ALA A 68 6.66 -9.01 -6.28
CA ALA A 68 5.66 -10.03 -6.03
C ALA A 68 5.13 -10.72 -7.30
N LEU A 69 4.93 -9.96 -8.40
CA LEU A 69 4.39 -10.51 -9.65
C LEU A 69 5.28 -11.59 -10.29
N PRO A 70 6.61 -11.38 -10.47
CA PRO A 70 7.51 -12.40 -10.98
C PRO A 70 7.65 -13.60 -10.03
N SER A 71 7.59 -13.38 -8.72
CA SER A 71 7.60 -14.46 -7.73
C SER A 71 6.42 -15.40 -7.94
N PHE A 72 5.21 -14.85 -8.06
CA PHE A 72 4.00 -15.61 -8.39
C PHE A 72 4.13 -16.31 -9.74
N ASN A 73 4.60 -15.61 -10.77
CA ASN A 73 4.77 -16.15 -12.11
C ASN A 73 5.75 -17.35 -12.15
N LYS A 74 6.81 -17.34 -11.32
CA LYS A 74 7.74 -18.46 -11.15
C LYS A 74 7.08 -19.66 -10.49
N ILE A 75 6.31 -19.45 -9.42
CA ILE A 75 5.55 -20.52 -8.76
C ILE A 75 4.62 -21.18 -9.77
N LEU A 76 3.92 -20.38 -10.57
CA LEU A 76 3.07 -20.88 -11.63
C LEU A 76 3.82 -21.63 -12.74
N LYS A 77 5.15 -21.52 -12.89
CA LYS A 77 5.93 -22.25 -13.91
C LYS A 77 6.63 -23.49 -13.36
N ASN A 78 6.90 -23.54 -12.06
CA ASN A 78 7.67 -24.61 -11.45
C ASN A 78 6.85 -25.90 -11.36
N SER A 79 7.23 -26.92 -12.12
CA SER A 79 6.53 -28.21 -12.18
C SER A 79 6.59 -28.99 -10.87
N MET A 80 7.69 -28.94 -10.11
CA MET A 80 7.80 -29.69 -8.85
C MET A 80 6.79 -29.25 -7.77
N ILE A 81 6.49 -27.96 -7.70
CA ILE A 81 5.51 -27.42 -6.74
C ILE A 81 4.09 -27.83 -7.15
N ARG A 82 3.84 -28.02 -8.46
CA ARG A 82 2.56 -28.48 -9.02
C ARG A 82 2.25 -29.97 -8.75
N TYR A 83 3.26 -30.80 -8.50
CA TYR A 83 3.07 -32.23 -8.21
C TYR A 83 2.89 -32.55 -6.71
N THR A 84 2.95 -31.54 -5.85
CA THR A 84 2.62 -31.72 -4.42
C THR A 84 1.11 -31.69 -4.22
N ALA A 85 0.57 -32.52 -3.32
CA ALA A 85 -0.87 -32.58 -2.99
C ALA A 85 -1.44 -31.31 -2.31
N ILE A 86 -0.72 -30.19 -2.37
CA ILE A 86 -1.10 -28.93 -1.73
C ILE A 86 -2.02 -28.16 -2.69
N PRO A 87 -3.23 -27.73 -2.25
CA PRO A 87 -4.15 -27.02 -3.11
C PRO A 87 -3.59 -25.66 -3.56
N THR A 88 -3.78 -25.32 -4.83
CA THR A 88 -3.31 -24.07 -5.45
C THR A 88 -3.77 -22.81 -4.71
N GLN A 89 -4.96 -22.81 -4.12
CA GLN A 89 -5.44 -21.71 -3.28
C GLN A 89 -4.52 -21.44 -2.09
N LYS A 90 -4.00 -22.50 -1.45
CA LYS A 90 -3.09 -22.38 -0.30
C LYS A 90 -1.75 -21.76 -0.72
N TYR A 91 -1.28 -22.02 -1.93
CA TYR A 91 -0.12 -21.36 -2.50
C TYR A 91 -0.34 -19.87 -2.74
N ILE A 92 -1.48 -19.51 -3.32
CA ILE A 92 -1.86 -18.11 -3.55
C ILE A 92 -1.92 -17.37 -2.21
N TYR A 93 -2.61 -17.93 -1.21
CA TYR A 93 -2.67 -17.35 0.13
C TYR A 93 -1.30 -17.20 0.79
N THR A 94 -0.43 -18.20 0.67
CA THR A 94 0.93 -18.13 1.23
C THR A 94 1.72 -16.99 0.59
N ASN A 95 1.61 -16.82 -0.72
CA ASN A 95 2.31 -15.77 -1.44
C ASN A 95 1.75 -14.37 -1.11
N LEU A 96 0.42 -14.24 -1.05
CA LEU A 96 -0.25 -13.01 -0.60
C LEU A 96 0.24 -12.63 0.81
N LEU A 97 0.17 -13.56 1.76
CA LEU A 97 0.55 -13.29 3.15
C LEU A 97 2.04 -12.93 3.26
N PHE A 98 2.92 -13.61 2.52
CA PHE A 98 4.35 -13.30 2.51
C PHE A 98 4.64 -11.86 2.06
N PHE A 99 4.10 -11.42 0.92
CA PHE A 99 4.35 -10.06 0.42
C PHE A 99 3.61 -9.00 1.25
N THR A 100 2.47 -9.34 1.84
CA THR A 100 1.74 -8.43 2.74
C THR A 100 2.50 -8.19 4.03
N LEU A 101 3.08 -9.24 4.64
CA LEU A 101 3.95 -9.07 5.80
C LEU A 101 5.15 -8.18 5.48
N MET A 102 5.77 -8.37 4.32
CA MET A 102 6.85 -7.50 3.87
C MET A 102 6.40 -6.04 3.70
N PHE A 103 5.23 -5.83 3.11
CA PHE A 103 4.65 -4.51 2.96
C PHE A 103 4.39 -3.84 4.32
N ILE A 104 3.83 -4.58 5.29
CA ILE A 104 3.63 -4.09 6.66
C ILE A 104 4.97 -3.72 7.33
N ILE A 105 6.01 -4.54 7.15
CA ILE A 105 7.36 -4.23 7.66
C ILE A 105 7.91 -2.95 7.01
N LEU A 106 7.70 -2.77 5.70
CA LEU A 106 8.11 -1.56 4.98
C LEU A 106 7.41 -0.32 5.53
N LEU A 107 6.09 -0.37 5.75
CA LEU A 107 5.34 0.71 6.36
C LEU A 107 5.79 0.99 7.79
N GLY A 108 6.09 -0.06 8.57
CA GLY A 108 6.66 0.06 9.92
C GLY A 108 7.98 0.84 9.92
N ILE A 109 8.92 0.47 9.04
CA ILE A 109 10.19 1.20 8.88
C ILE A 109 9.92 2.63 8.40
N GLY A 110 9.03 2.80 7.42
CA GLY A 110 8.64 4.11 6.88
C GLY A 110 8.08 5.06 7.94
N LEU A 111 7.24 4.56 8.86
CA LEU A 111 6.75 5.35 9.99
C LEU A 111 7.85 5.73 10.97
N ILE A 112 8.81 4.83 11.25
CA ILE A 112 9.94 5.16 12.14
C ILE A 112 10.75 6.33 11.56
N PHE A 113 11.03 6.31 10.26
CA PHE A 113 11.71 7.45 9.63
C PHE A 113 10.81 8.69 9.57
N SER A 114 9.53 8.51 9.25
CA SER A 114 8.54 9.60 9.32
C SER A 114 8.59 10.28 10.67
N TYR A 115 8.68 9.49 11.76
CA TYR A 115 8.84 9.92 13.16
C TYR A 115 10.06 10.83 13.37
N TYR A 116 11.22 10.43 12.85
CA TYR A 116 12.42 11.24 12.97
C TYR A 116 12.36 12.51 12.11
N PHE A 117 11.67 12.48 10.97
CA PHE A 117 11.52 13.64 10.11
C PHE A 117 10.66 14.75 10.74
N SER A 118 9.53 14.46 11.38
CA SER A 118 8.80 15.58 12.01
C SER A 118 9.54 16.09 13.23
N GLN A 119 10.22 15.23 13.99
CA GLN A 119 11.01 15.69 15.13
C GLN A 119 12.14 16.63 14.68
N SER A 120 12.85 16.30 13.60
CA SER A 120 13.95 17.13 13.08
C SER A 120 13.47 18.44 12.45
N LEU A 121 12.22 18.49 11.97
CA LEU A 121 11.63 19.65 11.32
C LEU A 121 10.73 20.48 12.27
N TYR A 122 10.65 20.12 13.54
CA TYR A 122 9.91 20.83 14.58
C TYR A 122 10.70 22.03 15.11
N ASP A 123 10.15 23.23 14.95
CA ASP A 123 10.82 24.48 15.35
C ASP A 123 10.41 24.98 16.76
N GLY A 124 9.60 24.23 17.52
CA GLY A 124 9.13 24.64 18.87
C GLY A 124 8.23 25.89 18.92
N LYS A 125 8.16 26.66 17.84
CA LYS A 125 7.26 27.82 17.66
C LYS A 125 6.03 27.42 16.86
N VAL A 126 5.03 26.85 17.54
CA VAL A 126 3.65 27.03 17.10
C VAL A 126 3.19 28.38 17.67
N ILE A 127 3.75 29.49 17.15
CA ILE A 127 3.25 30.82 17.53
C ILE A 127 1.88 30.97 16.88
N GLY A 128 0.90 31.36 17.70
CA GLY A 128 -0.46 31.67 17.30
C GLY A 128 -0.53 32.34 15.94
N TYR A 129 -1.28 31.69 15.06
CA TYR A 129 -1.66 32.19 13.76
C TYR A 129 -2.44 33.50 13.94
N ASN A 130 -1.82 34.64 13.62
CA ASN A 130 -2.53 35.89 13.44
C ASN A 130 -2.50 36.23 11.93
N PRO A 131 -3.60 35.99 11.19
CA PRO A 131 -3.65 36.09 9.73
C PRO A 131 -3.49 37.52 9.19
N SER A 132 -3.32 38.52 10.06
CA SER A 132 -3.32 39.93 9.68
C SER A 132 -1.94 40.52 9.35
N LEU A 133 -0.82 39.82 9.63
CA LEU A 133 0.51 40.47 9.57
C LEU A 133 1.35 40.14 8.32
N TYR A 134 1.06 39.03 7.63
CA TYR A 134 1.75 38.65 6.40
C TYR A 134 0.71 38.18 5.39
N GLY A 135 0.39 39.02 4.41
CA GLY A 135 -0.41 38.66 3.23
C GLY A 135 0.35 37.73 2.29
N GLY A 136 0.69 36.54 2.77
CA GLY A 136 1.39 35.48 2.04
C GLY A 136 0.78 34.12 2.36
N GLU A 137 0.60 33.32 1.32
CA GLU A 137 -0.15 32.07 1.31
C GLU A 137 0.22 31.06 2.42
N VAL A 138 -0.80 30.28 2.76
CA VAL A 138 -0.84 29.24 3.80
C VAL A 138 0.23 28.18 3.56
N THR A 139 1.41 28.33 4.17
CA THR A 139 2.62 27.55 3.86
C THR A 139 3.11 26.71 5.06
N GLY A 140 2.17 26.03 5.75
CA GLY A 140 2.50 25.17 6.90
C GLY A 140 1.52 24.03 7.23
N GLU A 141 0.47 23.83 6.42
CA GLU A 141 -0.56 22.80 6.66
C GLU A 141 0.00 21.38 6.65
N PHE A 142 0.84 21.05 5.66
CA PHE A 142 1.36 19.69 5.49
C PHE A 142 2.16 19.20 6.70
N ARG A 143 3.01 20.07 7.25
CA ARG A 143 3.80 19.74 8.45
C ARG A 143 2.95 19.67 9.70
N GLN A 144 1.93 20.52 9.82
CA GLN A 144 1.02 20.48 10.95
C GLN A 144 0.26 19.15 10.97
N GLU A 145 -0.15 18.64 9.81
CA GLU A 145 -0.80 17.32 9.69
C GLU A 145 0.18 16.16 9.87
N TYR A 146 1.39 16.28 9.32
CA TYR A 146 2.48 15.34 9.62
C TYR A 146 2.81 15.32 11.12
N HIS A 147 2.63 16.44 11.83
CA HIS A 147 2.79 16.49 13.29
C HIS A 147 1.61 15.87 14.04
N LYS A 148 0.39 15.99 13.51
CA LYS A 148 -0.81 15.31 14.05
C LYS A 148 -0.66 13.79 13.97
N LEU A 149 0.07 13.27 12.97
CA LEU A 149 0.47 11.86 12.86
C LEU A 149 1.09 11.29 14.16
N TYR A 150 1.73 12.14 14.97
CA TYR A 150 2.36 11.81 16.26
C TYR A 150 1.41 11.86 17.45
N SER A 151 0.35 12.64 17.32
CA SER A 151 -0.69 12.75 18.36
C SER A 151 -1.59 11.52 18.40
N TYR A 152 -1.54 10.70 17.34
CA TYR A 152 -2.29 9.46 17.27
C TYR A 152 -1.61 8.35 18.08
N GLY A 153 -2.43 7.54 18.75
CA GLY A 153 -1.96 6.46 19.60
C GLY A 153 -1.44 5.27 18.80
N ILE A 154 -0.61 4.43 19.43
CA ILE A 154 -0.03 3.23 18.80
C ILE A 154 -1.10 2.28 18.20
N PHE A 155 -2.29 2.23 18.81
CA PHE A 155 -3.41 1.44 18.30
C PHE A 155 -3.92 1.93 16.95
N GLN A 156 -3.94 3.24 16.74
CA GLN A 156 -4.36 3.80 15.46
C GLN A 156 -3.33 3.41 14.39
N HIS A 157 -2.03 3.55 14.66
CA HIS A 157 -0.99 3.15 13.70
C HIS A 157 -1.08 1.66 13.33
N ILE A 158 -1.32 0.79 14.32
CA ILE A 158 -1.51 -0.65 14.08
C ILE A 158 -2.75 -0.90 13.21
N PHE A 159 -3.86 -0.21 13.49
CA PHE A 159 -5.09 -0.34 12.71
C PHE A 159 -4.89 0.14 11.26
N ALA A 160 -4.24 1.29 11.07
CA ALA A 160 -3.87 1.81 9.77
C ALA A 160 -3.02 0.83 8.95
N PHE A 161 -1.98 0.24 9.56
CA PHE A 161 -1.15 -0.77 8.90
C PHE A 161 -1.93 -2.00 8.46
N LEU A 162 -2.89 -2.43 9.28
CA LEU A 162 -3.73 -3.56 8.96
C LEU A 162 -4.63 -3.25 7.75
N LEU A 163 -5.22 -2.05 7.71
CA LEU A 163 -6.06 -1.61 6.60
C LEU A 163 -5.27 -1.46 5.30
N TRP A 164 -4.14 -0.76 5.33
CA TRP A 164 -3.23 -0.68 4.18
C TRP A 164 -2.75 -2.06 3.72
N GLY A 165 -2.55 -3.00 4.66
CA GLY A 165 -2.22 -4.39 4.35
C GLY A 165 -3.34 -5.13 3.60
N ILE A 166 -4.61 -4.88 3.96
CA ILE A 166 -5.78 -5.43 3.25
C ILE A 166 -5.86 -4.86 1.82
N ASP A 167 -5.67 -3.56 1.66
CA ASP A 167 -5.67 -2.93 0.33
C ASP A 167 -4.55 -3.45 -0.55
N PHE A 168 -3.34 -3.59 0.03
CA PHE A 168 -2.21 -4.20 -0.67
C PHE A 168 -2.52 -5.64 -1.08
N MET A 169 -3.14 -6.46 -0.21
CA MET A 169 -3.59 -7.80 -0.56
C MET A 169 -4.59 -7.80 -1.72
N SER A 170 -5.56 -6.88 -1.69
CA SER A 170 -6.58 -6.72 -2.73
C SER A 170 -5.97 -6.38 -4.09
N ILE A 171 -5.04 -5.42 -4.13
CA ILE A 171 -4.30 -5.07 -5.35
C ILE A 171 -3.51 -6.26 -5.85
N LEU A 172 -2.79 -6.94 -4.96
CA LEU A 172 -1.89 -8.04 -5.31
C LEU A 172 -2.67 -9.25 -5.89
N ILE A 173 -3.79 -9.65 -5.28
CA ILE A 173 -4.62 -10.74 -5.80
C ILE A 173 -5.29 -10.38 -7.11
N SER A 174 -5.70 -9.11 -7.28
CA SER A 174 -6.24 -8.61 -8.55
C SER A 174 -5.20 -8.73 -9.67
N CYS A 175 -3.95 -8.36 -9.41
CA CYS A 175 -2.87 -8.58 -10.38
C CYS A 175 -2.62 -10.08 -10.66
N TYR A 176 -2.69 -10.95 -9.66
CA TYR A 176 -2.53 -12.40 -9.84
C TYR A 176 -3.65 -12.99 -10.71
N PHE A 177 -4.89 -12.56 -10.48
CA PHE A 177 -6.05 -12.93 -11.28
C PHE A 177 -5.88 -12.50 -12.75
N ILE A 178 -5.46 -11.25 -12.99
CA ILE A 178 -5.18 -10.74 -14.33
C ILE A 178 -4.07 -11.55 -15.02
N ILE A 179 -2.98 -11.87 -14.30
CA ILE A 179 -1.91 -12.74 -14.83
C ILE A 179 -2.46 -14.12 -15.23
N ALA A 180 -3.36 -14.69 -14.43
CA ALA A 180 -3.99 -15.97 -14.74
C ALA A 180 -4.88 -15.88 -15.98
N ILE A 181 -5.67 -14.81 -16.13
CA ILE A 181 -6.51 -14.55 -17.31
C ILE A 181 -5.66 -14.37 -18.57
N ILE A 182 -4.62 -13.53 -18.53
CA ILE A 182 -3.76 -13.26 -19.72
C ILE A 182 -3.12 -14.55 -20.24
N ARG A 183 -2.83 -15.50 -19.34
CA ARG A 183 -2.29 -16.82 -19.70
C ARG A 183 -3.30 -17.74 -20.39
N LEU A 184 -4.59 -17.39 -20.43
CA LEU A 184 -5.62 -18.09 -21.22
C LEU A 184 -5.60 -17.66 -22.69
N PHE A 185 -5.17 -16.43 -22.98
CA PHE A 185 -5.08 -15.94 -24.34
C PHE A 185 -3.79 -16.43 -25.03
N PRO A 186 -3.85 -16.89 -26.29
CA PRO A 186 -2.70 -17.38 -27.05
C PRO A 186 -1.82 -16.24 -27.60
N VAL A 187 -1.39 -15.33 -26.72
CA VAL A 187 -0.58 -14.18 -27.10
C VAL A 187 0.90 -14.58 -27.10
N LYS A 188 1.55 -14.49 -28.27
CA LYS A 188 2.98 -14.84 -28.40
C LYS A 188 3.91 -13.73 -27.91
N SER A 189 3.64 -12.46 -28.24
CA SER A 189 4.56 -11.36 -27.92
C SER A 189 4.47 -10.91 -26.46
N TRP A 190 5.62 -10.59 -25.86
CA TRP A 190 5.69 -10.11 -24.48
C TRP A 190 5.08 -8.71 -24.32
N MET A 191 5.29 -7.83 -25.31
CA MET A 191 4.72 -6.48 -25.32
C MET A 191 3.18 -6.51 -25.32
N SER A 192 2.56 -7.40 -26.11
CA SER A 192 1.10 -7.53 -26.11
C SER A 192 0.56 -8.04 -24.77
N LYS A 193 1.30 -8.90 -24.05
CA LYS A 193 0.93 -9.31 -22.68
C LYS A 193 0.99 -8.16 -21.68
N ILE A 194 1.96 -7.26 -21.81
CA ILE A 194 2.06 -6.07 -20.97
C ILE A 194 0.90 -5.12 -21.25
N ILE A 195 0.60 -4.86 -22.53
CA ILE A 195 -0.52 -4.00 -22.93
C ILE A 195 -1.84 -4.56 -22.40
N LEU A 196 -2.08 -5.87 -22.57
CA LEU A 196 -3.27 -6.53 -22.01
C LEU A 196 -3.32 -6.43 -20.50
N PHE A 197 -2.19 -6.58 -19.80
CA PHE A 197 -2.12 -6.41 -18.35
C PHE A 197 -2.55 -5.01 -17.93
N ILE A 198 -2.04 -3.97 -18.58
CA ILE A 198 -2.41 -2.58 -18.30
C ILE A 198 -3.91 -2.36 -18.55
N ILE A 199 -4.44 -2.84 -19.68
CA ILE A 199 -5.87 -2.71 -20.01
C ILE A 199 -6.74 -3.40 -18.96
N PHE A 200 -6.42 -4.66 -18.59
CA PHE A 200 -7.19 -5.38 -17.57
C PHE A 200 -7.11 -4.72 -16.21
N VAL A 201 -5.95 -4.18 -15.81
CA VAL A 201 -5.80 -3.42 -14.56
C VAL A 201 -6.68 -2.17 -14.58
N ALA A 202 -6.70 -1.41 -15.68
CA ALA A 202 -7.53 -0.22 -15.82
C ALA A 202 -9.03 -0.55 -15.72
N ILE A 203 -9.48 -1.59 -16.42
CA ILE A 203 -10.87 -2.07 -16.37
C ILE A 203 -11.23 -2.50 -14.95
N PHE A 204 -10.38 -3.32 -14.32
CA PHE A 204 -10.63 -3.85 -12.99
C PHE A 204 -10.69 -2.73 -11.95
N SER A 205 -9.76 -1.78 -12.01
CA SER A 205 -9.75 -0.59 -11.15
C SER A 205 -11.02 0.23 -11.31
N THR A 206 -11.48 0.45 -12.56
CA THR A 206 -12.70 1.22 -12.82
C THR A 206 -13.92 0.54 -12.21
N ILE A 207 -14.06 -0.78 -12.38
CA ILE A 207 -15.16 -1.56 -11.78
C ILE A 207 -15.10 -1.46 -10.26
N GLN A 208 -13.91 -1.63 -9.66
CA GLN A 208 -13.75 -1.57 -8.21
C GLN A 208 -14.13 -0.19 -7.66
N THR A 209 -13.69 0.90 -8.30
CA THR A 209 -14.08 2.27 -7.92
C THR A 209 -15.59 2.48 -8.01
N ILE A 210 -16.24 2.00 -9.07
CA ILE A 210 -17.71 2.10 -9.20
C ILE A 210 -18.41 1.35 -8.06
N VAL A 211 -17.99 0.12 -7.75
CA VAL A 211 -18.59 -0.68 -6.68
C VAL A 211 -18.39 -0.02 -5.31
N MET A 212 -17.17 0.45 -5.02
CA MET A 212 -16.88 1.15 -3.77
C MET A 212 -17.71 2.43 -3.62
N ASN A 213 -17.90 3.20 -4.70
CA ASN A 213 -18.75 4.38 -4.71
C ASN A 213 -20.24 4.05 -4.46
N VAL A 214 -20.72 2.91 -4.96
CA VAL A 214 -22.09 2.45 -4.70
C VAL A 214 -22.24 2.01 -3.25
N LEU A 215 -21.28 1.24 -2.72
CA LEU A 215 -21.28 0.78 -1.33
C LEU A 215 -21.20 1.95 -0.35
N SER A 216 -20.39 2.96 -0.63
CA SER A 216 -20.26 4.15 0.23
C SER A 216 -21.55 4.97 0.26
N LYS A 217 -22.22 5.12 -0.90
CA LYS A 217 -23.55 5.72 -0.97
C LYS A 217 -24.57 4.89 -0.20
N LEU A 218 -24.57 3.57 -0.33
CA LEU A 218 -25.48 2.67 0.37
C LEU A 218 -25.29 2.74 1.89
N GLU A 219 -24.06 2.82 2.38
CA GLU A 219 -23.79 2.92 3.81
C GLU A 219 -24.42 4.18 4.41
N LYS A 220 -24.33 5.34 3.72
CA LYS A 220 -24.99 6.59 4.13
C LYS A 220 -26.51 6.45 4.33
N TYR A 221 -27.16 5.51 3.61
CA TYR A 221 -28.61 5.29 3.70
C TYR A 221 -28.99 4.11 4.61
N ALA A 222 -28.20 3.04 4.64
CA ALA A 222 -28.53 1.77 5.31
C ALA A 222 -27.95 1.66 6.72
N VAL A 223 -26.81 2.30 6.98
CA VAL A 223 -26.14 2.29 8.28
C VAL A 223 -25.96 3.75 8.70
N THR A 224 -26.89 4.25 9.51
CA THR A 224 -26.74 5.56 10.17
C THR A 224 -25.65 5.46 11.23
N ILE A 225 -24.39 5.33 10.79
CA ILE A 225 -23.24 5.54 11.65
C ILE A 225 -23.27 7.04 11.94
N LYS A 226 -23.90 7.43 13.07
CA LYS A 226 -23.61 8.73 13.69
C LYS A 226 -22.09 8.79 13.79
N SER A 227 -21.47 9.71 13.05
CA SER A 227 -20.03 9.85 12.97
C SER A 227 -19.45 9.72 14.37
N SER A 228 -18.79 8.60 14.63
CA SER A 228 -18.07 8.40 15.87
C SER A 228 -16.83 9.28 15.77
N GLY A 229 -16.99 10.55 16.14
CA GLY A 229 -15.96 11.55 16.48
C GLY A 229 -14.54 11.30 15.97
N PHE A 230 -14.35 11.14 14.66
CA PHE A 230 -13.03 11.10 14.02
C PHE A 230 -13.05 11.97 12.75
N MET A 231 -12.96 13.29 12.98
CA MET A 231 -12.81 14.43 12.06
C MET A 231 -14.05 14.95 11.27
N ASP A 232 -14.04 16.28 11.04
CA ASP A 232 -15.18 17.21 10.91
C ASP A 232 -15.23 17.93 9.53
N LYS A 233 -16.41 18.48 9.24
CA LYS A 233 -16.94 19.23 8.08
C LYS A 233 -16.15 20.48 7.60
N ASN A 234 -14.87 20.64 7.91
CA ASN A 234 -14.14 21.91 7.73
C ASN A 234 -13.00 21.90 6.68
N ASP A 235 -13.10 21.12 5.60
CA ASP A 235 -12.26 21.24 4.37
C ASP A 235 -10.74 21.48 4.62
N PHE A 236 -10.01 20.46 5.11
CA PHE A 236 -8.53 20.45 5.10
C PHE A 236 -7.98 19.21 4.37
N PHE A 237 -6.81 19.38 3.77
CA PHE A 237 -6.19 18.41 2.86
C PHE A 237 -5.78 17.09 3.51
N ASP A 238 -5.82 16.06 2.68
CA ASP A 238 -5.71 14.65 3.05
C ASP A 238 -4.24 14.19 3.09
N THR A 239 -3.68 14.07 4.29
CA THR A 239 -2.33 13.51 4.55
C THR A 239 -2.37 12.31 5.49
N SER A 240 -3.51 11.64 5.53
CA SER A 240 -3.77 10.66 6.56
C SER A 240 -3.18 9.29 6.16
N PHE A 241 -2.13 8.87 6.88
CA PHE A 241 -1.85 7.44 7.11
C PHE A 241 -3.04 6.73 7.81
N TYR A 242 -4.19 7.38 7.93
CA TYR A 242 -5.37 7.00 8.67
C TYR A 242 -6.58 7.04 7.72
N PRO A 243 -7.53 6.12 7.83
CA PRO A 243 -8.60 6.01 6.84
C PRO A 243 -9.78 6.89 7.27
N ILE A 244 -10.06 8.00 6.59
CA ILE A 244 -11.12 8.91 7.09
C ILE A 244 -12.24 9.27 6.10
N GLU A 245 -12.19 8.98 4.79
CA GLU A 245 -13.36 9.31 3.93
C GLU A 245 -13.91 8.16 3.06
N ASP A 246 -13.11 7.17 2.67
CA ASP A 246 -13.55 6.07 1.79
C ASP A 246 -13.65 4.69 2.48
N PHE A 247 -13.20 4.59 3.73
CA PHE A 247 -13.20 3.33 4.48
C PHE A 247 -14.55 3.09 5.16
N THR A 248 -15.43 2.48 4.39
CA THR A 248 -16.75 2.03 4.83
C THR A 248 -16.67 0.61 5.38
N ILE A 249 -17.48 0.26 6.38
CA ILE A 249 -17.52 -1.12 6.91
C ILE A 249 -17.96 -2.07 5.79
N LEU A 250 -18.93 -1.63 4.98
CA LEU A 250 -19.37 -2.34 3.79
C LEU A 250 -18.24 -2.48 2.75
N GLY A 251 -17.44 -1.43 2.52
CA GLY A 251 -16.28 -1.46 1.65
C GLY A 251 -15.20 -2.43 2.11
N LEU A 252 -14.89 -2.45 3.41
CA LEU A 252 -13.93 -3.39 3.98
C LEU A 252 -14.41 -4.84 3.86
N CYS A 253 -15.68 -5.10 4.19
CA CYS A 253 -16.29 -6.42 3.99
C CYS A 253 -16.25 -6.85 2.52
N PHE A 254 -16.57 -5.95 1.60
CA PHE A 254 -16.49 -6.20 0.17
C PHE A 254 -15.07 -6.54 -0.27
N THR A 255 -14.06 -5.77 0.16
CA THR A 255 -12.65 -6.02 -0.17
C THR A 255 -12.19 -7.38 0.36
N CYS A 256 -12.54 -7.74 1.59
CA CYS A 256 -12.22 -9.05 2.14
C CYS A 256 -12.89 -10.21 1.36
N LEU A 257 -14.18 -10.06 1.02
CA LEU A 257 -14.91 -11.03 0.20
C LEU A 257 -14.30 -11.14 -1.21
N LEU A 258 -13.95 -10.01 -1.82
CA LEU A 258 -13.31 -9.93 -3.13
C LEU A 258 -11.98 -10.68 -3.11
N ILE A 259 -11.15 -10.53 -2.08
CA ILE A 259 -9.91 -11.29 -1.93
C ILE A 259 -10.19 -12.79 -1.93
N ILE A 260 -11.14 -13.26 -1.10
CA ILE A 260 -11.48 -14.69 -0.99
C ILE A 260 -11.97 -15.24 -2.34
N VAL A 261 -12.88 -14.52 -3.00
CA VAL A 261 -13.44 -14.88 -4.30
C VAL A 261 -12.36 -14.92 -5.38
N LEU A 262 -11.51 -13.90 -5.46
CA LEU A 262 -10.43 -13.84 -6.44
C LEU A 262 -9.39 -14.95 -6.22
N VAL A 263 -9.05 -15.29 -4.97
CA VAL A 263 -8.18 -16.45 -4.69
C VAL A 263 -8.83 -17.74 -5.16
N ALA A 264 -10.12 -17.94 -4.88
CA ALA A 264 -10.85 -19.14 -5.29
C ALA A 264 -10.91 -19.28 -6.81
N ILE A 265 -11.27 -18.21 -7.53
CA ILE A 265 -11.36 -18.21 -9.00
C ILE A 265 -9.97 -18.38 -9.63
N THR A 266 -8.97 -17.61 -9.17
CA THR A 266 -7.59 -17.71 -9.68
C THR A 266 -7.05 -19.12 -9.48
N GLY A 267 -7.25 -19.71 -8.30
CA GLY A 267 -6.86 -21.09 -8.02
C GLY A 267 -7.55 -22.11 -8.94
N ARG A 268 -8.85 -21.95 -9.20
CA ARG A 268 -9.59 -22.80 -10.15
C ARG A 268 -9.09 -22.65 -11.59
N ILE A 269 -8.83 -21.43 -12.06
CA ILE A 269 -8.29 -21.19 -13.41
C ILE A 269 -6.95 -21.92 -13.59
N ILE A 270 -6.08 -21.83 -12.58
CA ILE A 270 -4.78 -22.51 -12.61
C ILE A 270 -4.96 -24.04 -12.61
N ASN A 271 -5.84 -24.58 -11.76
CA ASN A 271 -6.10 -26.01 -11.68
C ASN A 271 -6.71 -26.56 -12.97
N LYS A 272 -7.71 -25.89 -13.56
CA LYS A 272 -8.38 -26.36 -14.79
C LYS A 272 -7.43 -26.39 -16.00
N LYS A 273 -6.44 -25.49 -16.03
CA LYS A 273 -5.37 -25.54 -17.05
C LYS A 273 -4.37 -26.69 -16.83
N LEU A 274 -4.34 -27.30 -15.65
CA LEU A 274 -3.48 -28.45 -15.35
C LEU A 274 -4.13 -29.79 -15.71
N GLU A 275 -5.45 -29.82 -15.93
CA GLU A 275 -6.20 -31.02 -16.38
C GLU A 275 -6.12 -31.24 -17.90
N ILE A 276 -5.72 -30.23 -18.67
CA ILE A 276 -5.57 -30.26 -20.14
C ILE A 276 -4.08 -30.34 -20.50
#